data_AF-A0A927T1G6-F1
#
_entry.id   AF-A0A927T1G6-F1
#
_cell.length_a   1.000
_cell.length_b   1.000
_cell.length_c   1.000
_cell.angle_alpha   90.00
_cell.angle_beta   90.00
_cell.angle_gamma   90.00
#
_symmetry.space_group_name_H-M   'P 1'
#
loop_
_entity.id
_entity.type
_entity.pdbx_description
1 polymer ?
#
loop_
_entity_poly.entity_id
_entity_poly.type
_entity_poly.pdbx_seq_one_letter_code
_entity_poly.pdbx_strand_id
1 'polypeptide(L)'
;MSINSDLKKAGIDIVQQLNEKDVSAIASNIASKLCLAFPEHNLKRNNLISAISNINMYIANMPEDYSQAKYFYKNNSIYFKRYSSPEEMSNIAVHECIHFIQEITDENYNLVRMGLYKVNSGLAINEAAVQLMTAEANTCEICEEKYYGINLKTTSPDYYPLQCSLLNQMAYFTGTYPLYHSTLNSNDIFENTFTIKSGKKIYDKISKYLDTLLYLENDLNYYIHDLKHTDNVRRMKTLNNIITQRKEEIRSTFFKAQNLIIKNCFENSFKSIRNLEEIKEFQQDLYKFKNIMGYTDNYTFYNDFYCNIMNSLEDKRIYIIKHGEINLFDKDSKALALINTTKDSYSFAKILVIKLKKLFRVNVNGEDINYL
;
A
#
# COMPACT_ATOMS: atom_id res chain seq x y z
N MET A 1 -24.86 -10.20 -15.13
CA MET A 1 -24.68 -11.32 -14.17
C MET A 1 -25.27 -10.86 -12.86
N SER A 2 -25.97 -11.72 -12.11
CA SER A 2 -26.52 -11.32 -10.80
C SER A 2 -25.42 -11.27 -9.75
N ILE A 3 -25.49 -10.33 -8.81
CA ILE A 3 -24.54 -10.18 -7.69
C ILE A 3 -24.38 -11.51 -6.93
N ASN A 4 -25.49 -12.22 -6.70
CA ASN A 4 -25.48 -13.54 -6.05
C ASN A 4 -24.67 -14.58 -6.82
N SER A 5 -24.68 -14.56 -8.15
CA SER A 5 -23.85 -15.47 -8.95
C SER A 5 -22.36 -15.18 -8.82
N ASP A 6 -21.99 -13.91 -8.66
CA ASP A 6 -20.60 -13.49 -8.48
C ASP A 6 -20.08 -13.77 -7.06
N LEU A 7 -20.92 -13.60 -6.03
CA LEU A 7 -20.59 -13.98 -4.65
C LEU A 7 -20.38 -15.48 -4.50
N LYS A 8 -21.25 -16.30 -5.09
CA LYS A 8 -21.09 -17.76 -5.12
C LYS A 8 -19.80 -18.19 -5.82
N LYS A 9 -19.43 -17.55 -6.94
CA LYS A 9 -18.16 -17.81 -7.62
C LYS A 9 -16.95 -17.44 -6.74
N ALA A 10 -17.10 -16.45 -5.87
CA ALA A 10 -16.08 -16.06 -4.90
C ALA A 10 -16.10 -16.91 -3.61
N GLY A 11 -17.03 -17.88 -3.48
CA GLY A 11 -17.19 -18.70 -2.28
C GLY A 11 -17.75 -17.94 -1.06
N ILE A 12 -18.44 -16.82 -1.28
CA ILE A 12 -19.02 -16.00 -0.22
C ILE A 12 -20.50 -16.34 -0.07
N ASP A 13 -20.85 -16.94 1.08
CA ASP A 13 -22.23 -17.28 1.44
C ASP A 13 -22.69 -16.43 2.61
N ILE A 14 -23.68 -15.55 2.35
CA ILE A 14 -24.20 -14.60 3.34
C ILE A 14 -24.96 -15.34 4.44
N VAL A 15 -24.60 -15.07 5.69
CA VAL A 15 -25.26 -15.61 6.89
C VAL A 15 -26.30 -14.61 7.41
N GLN A 16 -25.89 -13.36 7.63
CA GLN A 16 -26.78 -12.30 8.11
C GLN A 16 -26.25 -10.91 7.78
N GLN A 17 -27.14 -9.92 7.69
CA GLN A 17 -26.79 -8.51 7.58
C GLN A 17 -26.59 -7.90 8.97
N LEU A 18 -25.62 -7.01 9.12
CA LEU A 18 -25.43 -6.26 10.36
C LEU A 18 -26.57 -5.24 10.54
N ASN A 19 -26.96 -4.99 11.79
CA ASN A 19 -27.93 -3.96 12.10
C ASN A 19 -27.32 -2.56 11.96
N GLU A 20 -28.17 -1.54 11.81
CA GLU A 20 -27.75 -0.14 11.60
C GLU A 20 -26.92 0.43 12.76
N LYS A 21 -27.16 -0.04 13.99
CA LYS A 21 -26.44 0.42 15.18
C LYS A 21 -24.98 -0.02 15.13
N ASP A 22 -24.73 -1.29 14.80
CA ASP A 22 -23.38 -1.84 14.70
C ASP A 22 -22.64 -1.22 13.50
N VAL A 23 -23.30 -1.08 12.36
CA VAL A 23 -22.73 -0.39 11.19
C VAL A 23 -22.35 1.06 11.52
N SER A 24 -23.21 1.79 12.23
CA SER A 24 -22.93 3.16 12.65
C SER A 24 -21.78 3.26 13.65
N ALA A 25 -21.67 2.30 14.58
CA ALA A 25 -20.56 2.22 15.51
C ALA A 25 -19.24 1.96 14.78
N ILE A 26 -19.23 1.00 13.85
CA ILE A 26 -18.06 0.68 13.01
C ILE A 26 -17.65 1.91 12.20
N ALA A 27 -18.59 2.58 11.52
CA ALA A 27 -18.33 3.78 10.74
C ALA A 27 -17.72 4.92 11.58
N SER A 28 -18.26 5.16 12.79
CA SER A 28 -17.75 6.19 13.71
C SER A 28 -16.33 5.88 14.20
N ASN A 29 -16.05 4.61 14.52
CA ASN A 29 -14.74 4.17 14.97
C ASN A 29 -13.69 4.30 13.85
N ILE A 30 -13.99 3.82 12.64
CA ILE A 30 -13.08 3.91 11.48
C ILE A 30 -12.83 5.37 11.12
N ALA A 31 -13.88 6.21 11.05
CA ALA A 31 -13.72 7.63 10.78
C ALA A 31 -12.84 8.33 11.83
N SER A 32 -12.97 7.95 13.11
CA SER A 32 -12.10 8.46 14.18
C SER A 32 -10.64 8.07 13.95
N LYS A 33 -10.38 6.79 13.70
CA LYS A 33 -9.04 6.25 13.46
C LYS A 33 -8.36 6.94 12.29
N LEU A 34 -9.04 7.07 11.16
CA LEU A 34 -8.49 7.72 9.97
C LEU A 34 -8.22 9.21 10.18
N CYS A 35 -9.14 9.94 10.81
CA CYS A 35 -8.93 11.37 11.09
C CYS A 35 -7.79 11.62 12.10
N LEU A 36 -7.62 10.74 13.08
CA LEU A 36 -6.54 10.84 14.07
C LEU A 36 -5.18 10.47 13.50
N ALA A 37 -5.12 9.44 12.65
CA ALA A 37 -3.89 8.99 12.03
C ALA A 37 -3.40 9.94 10.93
N PHE A 38 -4.31 10.57 10.18
CA PHE A 38 -3.95 11.38 9.01
C PHE A 38 -4.53 12.82 9.07
N PRO A 39 -4.21 13.61 10.11
CA PRO A 39 -4.72 14.98 10.27
C PRO A 39 -4.35 15.89 9.09
N GLU A 40 -3.19 15.69 8.47
CA GLU A 40 -2.66 16.45 7.34
C GLU A 40 -3.47 16.28 6.05
N HIS A 41 -4.32 15.26 5.97
CA HIS A 41 -5.22 15.03 4.85
C HIS A 41 -6.59 15.71 5.01
N ASN A 42 -6.84 16.41 6.13
CA ASN A 42 -8.07 17.17 6.39
C ASN A 42 -9.35 16.35 6.15
N LEU A 43 -9.33 15.07 6.53
CA LEU A 43 -10.45 14.16 6.40
C LEU A 43 -11.64 14.66 7.23
N LYS A 44 -12.79 14.87 6.57
CA LYS A 44 -14.02 15.31 7.25
C LYS A 44 -14.72 14.12 7.88
N ARG A 45 -14.62 13.99 9.21
CA ARG A 45 -15.23 12.91 10.00
C ARG A 45 -16.69 12.63 9.62
N ASN A 46 -17.54 13.66 9.56
CA ASN A 46 -18.96 13.48 9.23
C ASN A 46 -19.17 12.90 7.83
N ASN A 47 -18.37 13.32 6.84
CA ASN A 47 -18.46 12.78 5.49
C ASN A 47 -18.04 11.31 5.44
N LEU A 48 -17.00 10.93 6.20
CA LEU A 48 -16.57 9.54 6.31
C LEU A 48 -17.63 8.68 6.98
N ILE A 49 -18.20 9.15 8.11
CA ILE A 49 -19.29 8.43 8.79
C ILE A 49 -20.46 8.24 7.83
N SER A 50 -20.95 9.31 7.21
CA SER A 50 -22.07 9.22 6.28
C SER A 50 -21.79 8.27 5.11
N ALA A 51 -20.57 8.25 4.57
CA ALA A 51 -20.24 7.35 3.47
C ALA A 51 -20.10 5.88 3.91
N ILE A 52 -19.41 5.63 5.02
CA ILE A 52 -19.16 4.27 5.53
C ILE A 52 -20.44 3.66 6.10
N SER A 53 -21.30 4.43 6.76
CA SER A 53 -22.58 3.95 7.28
C SER A 53 -23.55 3.47 6.19
N ASN A 54 -23.34 3.89 4.94
CA ASN A 54 -24.15 3.44 3.80
C ASN A 54 -23.56 2.20 3.09
N ILE A 55 -22.44 1.66 3.57
CA ILE A 55 -21.88 0.40 3.09
C ILE A 55 -22.70 -0.73 3.71
N ASN A 56 -23.21 -1.63 2.87
CA ASN A 56 -23.87 -2.83 3.37
C ASN A 56 -22.81 -3.77 3.99
N MET A 57 -23.03 -4.16 5.25
CA MET A 57 -22.11 -5.03 5.99
C MET A 57 -22.80 -6.34 6.35
N TYR A 58 -22.11 -7.46 6.13
CA TYR A 58 -22.66 -8.81 6.32
C TYR A 58 -21.69 -9.70 7.08
N ILE A 59 -22.24 -10.65 7.84
CA ILE A 59 -21.52 -11.85 8.23
C ILE A 59 -21.70 -12.89 7.12
N ALA A 60 -20.61 -13.52 6.70
CA ALA A 60 -20.61 -14.51 5.64
C ALA A 60 -19.61 -15.63 5.91
N ASN A 61 -19.95 -16.83 5.45
CA ASN A 61 -18.97 -17.90 5.30
C ASN A 61 -18.07 -17.54 4.11
N MET A 62 -16.76 -17.58 4.31
CA MET A 62 -15.77 -17.27 3.28
C MET A 62 -14.64 -18.33 3.30
N PRO A 63 -13.94 -18.53 2.17
CA PRO A 63 -12.82 -19.46 2.08
C PRO A 63 -11.74 -19.22 3.16
N GLU A 64 -11.03 -20.26 3.57
CA GLU A 64 -10.02 -20.19 4.64
C GLU A 64 -8.90 -19.20 4.31
N ASP A 65 -8.50 -19.11 3.04
CA ASP A 65 -7.48 -18.23 2.49
C ASP A 65 -7.86 -16.75 2.49
N TYR A 66 -9.12 -16.40 2.74
CA TYR A 66 -9.54 -14.99 2.80
C TYR A 66 -9.12 -14.32 4.12
N SER A 67 -8.91 -13.00 4.08
CA SER A 67 -8.82 -12.15 5.26
C SER A 67 -10.13 -12.20 6.10
N GLN A 68 -10.07 -11.68 7.33
CA GLN A 68 -11.21 -11.68 8.25
C GLN A 68 -12.39 -10.81 7.75
N ALA A 69 -12.11 -9.82 6.89
CA ALA A 69 -13.11 -9.11 6.12
C ALA A 69 -12.69 -8.96 4.67
N LYS A 70 -13.68 -8.72 3.79
CA LYS A 70 -13.46 -8.48 2.36
C LYS A 70 -14.45 -7.46 1.80
N TYR A 71 -13.95 -6.46 1.11
CA TYR A 71 -14.72 -5.51 0.31
C TYR A 71 -15.04 -6.10 -1.06
N PHE A 72 -16.30 -5.99 -1.48
CA PHE A 72 -16.76 -6.40 -2.80
C PHE A 72 -17.26 -5.19 -3.59
N TYR A 73 -16.41 -4.66 -4.47
CA TYR A 73 -16.65 -3.42 -5.21
C TYR A 73 -17.89 -3.45 -6.13
N LYS A 74 -18.37 -4.64 -6.53
CA LYS A 74 -19.52 -4.76 -7.44
C LYS A 74 -20.84 -4.34 -6.79
N ASN A 75 -20.97 -4.52 -5.48
CA ASN A 75 -22.16 -4.15 -4.70
C ASN A 75 -21.83 -3.27 -3.50
N ASN A 76 -20.61 -2.72 -3.45
CA ASN A 76 -20.10 -1.87 -2.37
C ASN A 76 -20.40 -2.43 -0.97
N SER A 77 -20.16 -3.73 -0.77
CA SER A 77 -20.46 -4.41 0.50
C SER A 77 -19.20 -4.95 1.16
N ILE A 78 -19.20 -5.02 2.50
CA ILE A 78 -18.14 -5.64 3.29
C ILE A 78 -18.68 -6.92 3.93
N TYR A 79 -17.93 -8.00 3.78
CA TYR A 79 -18.25 -9.32 4.32
C TYR A 79 -17.25 -9.69 5.41
N PHE A 80 -17.73 -10.10 6.58
CA PHE A 80 -16.93 -10.53 7.72
C PHE A 80 -17.07 -12.03 7.93
N LYS A 81 -15.97 -12.74 8.23
CA LYS A 81 -15.98 -14.19 8.50
C LYS A 81 -16.82 -14.55 9.72
N ARG A 82 -16.84 -13.65 10.72
CA ARG A 82 -17.55 -13.84 11.99
C ARG A 82 -17.95 -12.50 12.58
N TYR A 83 -19.00 -12.53 13.38
CA TYR A 83 -19.37 -11.40 14.21
C TYR A 83 -18.43 -11.27 15.40
N SER A 84 -18.10 -10.04 15.76
CA SER A 84 -17.18 -9.64 16.84
C SER A 84 -17.70 -8.32 17.44
N SER A 85 -16.99 -7.73 18.40
CA SER A 85 -17.35 -6.39 18.89
C SER A 85 -17.22 -5.34 17.75
N PRO A 86 -18.01 -4.25 17.75
CA PRO A 86 -17.87 -3.19 16.75
C PRO A 86 -16.45 -2.61 16.68
N GLU A 87 -15.72 -2.58 17.80
CA GLU A 87 -14.32 -2.16 17.84
C GLU A 87 -13.39 -3.12 17.09
N GLU A 88 -13.47 -4.43 17.37
CA GLU A 88 -12.70 -5.45 16.65
C GLU A 88 -13.04 -5.47 15.16
N MET A 89 -14.33 -5.39 14.82
CA MET A 89 -14.79 -5.34 13.44
C MET A 89 -14.29 -4.07 12.74
N SER A 90 -14.20 -2.95 13.46
CA SER A 90 -13.60 -1.72 12.93
C SER A 90 -12.14 -1.93 12.57
N ASN A 91 -11.34 -2.54 13.46
CA ASN A 91 -9.92 -2.80 13.23
C ASN A 91 -9.69 -3.65 11.97
N ILE A 92 -10.53 -4.66 11.76
CA ILE A 92 -10.49 -5.55 10.61
C ILE A 92 -10.96 -4.84 9.32
N ALA A 93 -11.97 -3.97 9.42
CA ALA A 93 -12.58 -3.31 8.28
C ALA A 93 -11.86 -2.06 7.79
N VAL A 94 -10.87 -1.51 8.52
CA VAL A 94 -10.14 -0.30 8.08
C VAL A 94 -9.58 -0.49 6.66
N HIS A 95 -8.93 -1.63 6.37
CA HIS A 95 -8.37 -1.94 5.05
C HIS A 95 -9.42 -1.86 3.94
N GLU A 96 -10.54 -2.53 4.18
CA GLU A 96 -11.68 -2.62 3.26
C GLU A 96 -12.37 -1.26 3.07
N CYS A 97 -12.48 -0.46 4.14
CA CYS A 97 -13.02 0.90 4.07
C CYS A 97 -12.09 1.86 3.32
N ILE A 98 -10.77 1.69 3.43
CA ILE A 98 -9.83 2.47 2.62
C ILE A 98 -10.01 2.09 1.14
N HIS A 99 -10.09 0.81 0.78
CA HIS A 99 -10.42 0.39 -0.60
C HIS A 99 -11.71 1.02 -1.11
N PHE A 100 -12.77 1.02 -0.30
CA PHE A 100 -13.99 1.75 -0.60
C PHE A 100 -13.74 3.25 -0.82
N ILE A 101 -12.94 3.92 0.01
CA ILE A 101 -12.63 5.36 -0.10
C ILE A 101 -11.85 5.69 -1.38
N GLN A 102 -10.99 4.80 -1.85
CA GLN A 102 -10.15 4.99 -3.03
C GLN A 102 -10.90 4.92 -4.36
N GLU A 103 -12.01 4.19 -4.41
CA GLU A 103 -12.70 3.85 -5.66
C GLU A 103 -13.07 5.10 -6.49
N ILE A 104 -12.57 5.19 -7.73
CA ILE A 104 -13.02 6.13 -8.76
C ILE A 104 -13.72 5.36 -9.86
N THR A 105 -14.94 5.78 -10.18
CA THR A 105 -15.76 5.21 -11.26
C THR A 105 -16.05 6.23 -12.36
N ASP A 106 -16.31 5.73 -13.57
CA ASP A 106 -16.83 6.54 -14.67
C ASP A 106 -18.34 6.84 -14.50
N GLU A 107 -18.93 7.57 -15.44
CA GLU A 107 -20.37 7.89 -15.44
C GLU A 107 -21.28 6.66 -15.53
N ASN A 108 -20.75 5.53 -16.01
CA ASN A 108 -21.42 4.24 -16.12
C ASN A 108 -21.12 3.31 -14.91
N TYR A 109 -20.47 3.83 -13.87
CA TYR A 109 -20.05 3.11 -12.66
C TYR A 109 -19.00 2.01 -12.86
N ASN A 110 -18.26 2.02 -13.98
CA ASN A 110 -17.12 1.14 -14.16
C ASN A 110 -15.92 1.66 -13.37
N LEU A 111 -15.16 0.76 -12.75
CA LEU A 111 -13.93 1.11 -12.03
C LEU A 111 -12.88 1.68 -13.00
N VAL A 112 -12.48 2.93 -12.77
CA VAL A 112 -11.42 3.61 -13.53
C VAL A 112 -10.08 3.48 -12.81
N ARG A 113 -10.10 3.66 -11.48
CA ARG A 113 -8.88 3.70 -10.65
C ARG A 113 -9.20 3.38 -9.19
N MET A 114 -8.22 2.82 -8.48
CA MET A 114 -8.28 2.59 -7.05
C MET A 114 -6.92 2.95 -6.42
N GLY A 115 -6.82 4.13 -5.82
CA GLY A 115 -5.60 4.62 -5.20
C GLY A 115 -4.43 4.68 -6.18
N LEU A 116 -3.38 3.94 -5.87
CA LEU A 116 -2.18 3.81 -6.71
C LEU A 116 -2.36 2.81 -7.86
N TYR A 117 -3.39 1.96 -7.82
CA TYR A 117 -3.65 0.98 -8.86
C TYR A 117 -4.26 1.63 -10.10
N LYS A 118 -3.57 1.46 -11.23
CA LYS A 118 -4.05 1.80 -12.58
C LYS A 118 -4.33 0.49 -13.32
N VAL A 119 -5.24 0.50 -14.29
CA VAL A 119 -5.62 -0.71 -15.05
C VAL A 119 -4.37 -1.48 -15.50
N ASN A 120 -4.21 -2.70 -14.98
CA ASN A 120 -3.08 -3.62 -15.22
C ASN A 120 -1.69 -3.22 -14.67
N SER A 121 -1.58 -2.31 -13.69
CA SER A 121 -0.30 -1.99 -13.05
C SER A 121 -0.45 -1.40 -11.65
N GLY A 122 0.46 -1.74 -10.73
CA GLY A 122 0.52 -1.11 -9.41
C GLY A 122 -0.50 -1.66 -8.42
N LEU A 123 -0.84 -2.95 -8.55
CA LEU A 123 -1.71 -3.61 -7.59
C LEU A 123 -0.99 -3.77 -6.26
N ALA A 124 0.23 -4.32 -6.28
CA ALA A 124 1.00 -4.59 -5.08
C ALA A 124 1.38 -3.31 -4.32
N ILE A 125 1.69 -2.22 -5.04
CA ILE A 125 1.99 -0.93 -4.40
C ILE A 125 0.75 -0.32 -3.76
N ASN A 126 -0.44 -0.51 -4.35
CA ASN A 126 -1.69 -0.05 -3.76
C ASN A 126 -2.03 -0.84 -2.50
N GLU A 127 -2.00 -2.18 -2.55
CA GLU A 127 -2.27 -3.02 -1.38
C GLU A 127 -1.32 -2.71 -0.23
N ALA A 128 -0.02 -2.54 -0.51
CA ALA A 128 0.95 -2.13 0.50
C ALA A 128 0.62 -0.75 1.09
N ALA A 129 0.20 0.22 0.27
CA ALA A 129 -0.16 1.55 0.75
C ALA A 129 -1.41 1.52 1.65
N VAL A 130 -2.43 0.76 1.24
CA VAL A 130 -3.65 0.54 2.05
C VAL A 130 -3.29 -0.14 3.37
N GLN A 131 -2.40 -1.13 3.32
CA GLN A 131 -2.00 -1.89 4.49
C GLN A 131 -1.17 -1.06 5.48
N LEU A 132 -0.27 -0.22 4.99
CA LEU A 132 0.48 0.73 5.83
C LEU A 132 -0.47 1.74 6.49
N MET A 133 -1.42 2.30 5.72
CA MET A 133 -2.44 3.18 6.29
C MET A 133 -3.30 2.49 7.34
N THR A 134 -3.66 1.22 7.11
CA THR A 134 -4.42 0.40 8.05
C THR A 134 -3.63 0.17 9.34
N ALA A 135 -2.34 -0.16 9.23
CA ALA A 135 -1.47 -0.36 10.38
C ALA A 135 -1.33 0.93 11.21
N GLU A 136 -1.19 2.08 10.56
CA GLU A 136 -1.10 3.38 11.23
C GLU A 136 -2.41 3.79 11.91
N ALA A 137 -3.54 3.62 11.23
CA ALA A 137 -4.88 3.86 11.79
C ALA A 137 -5.23 2.93 12.97
N ASN A 138 -4.66 1.72 12.99
CA ASN A 138 -4.80 0.77 14.09
C ASN A 138 -3.67 0.84 15.12
N THR A 139 -2.74 1.80 15.00
CA THR A 139 -1.61 1.97 15.92
C THR A 139 -0.81 0.68 16.13
N CYS A 140 -0.60 -0.08 15.06
CA CYS A 140 0.14 -1.34 15.11
C CYS A 140 1.61 -1.10 15.48
N GLU A 141 2.12 -1.95 16.37
CA GLU A 141 3.52 -1.89 16.80
C GLU A 141 4.47 -2.40 15.71
N ILE A 142 5.71 -1.90 15.73
CA ILE A 142 6.77 -2.41 14.87
C ILE A 142 7.30 -3.71 15.47
N CYS A 143 7.34 -4.78 14.68
CA CYS A 143 7.99 -6.03 15.02
C CYS A 143 9.14 -6.36 14.06
N GLU A 144 10.06 -7.22 14.52
CA GLU A 144 11.10 -7.81 13.69
C GLU A 144 10.70 -9.23 13.32
N GLU A 145 10.62 -9.50 12.02
CA GLU A 145 10.14 -10.77 11.48
C GLU A 145 11.02 -11.26 10.33
N LYS A 146 10.98 -12.59 10.08
CA LYS A 146 11.81 -13.24 9.06
C LYS A 146 10.97 -13.90 7.98
N TYR A 147 10.99 -13.33 6.77
CA TYR A 147 10.26 -13.84 5.61
C TYR A 147 11.24 -14.34 4.55
N TYR A 148 11.15 -15.63 4.21
CA TYR A 148 11.96 -16.24 3.14
C TYR A 148 13.47 -15.99 3.29
N GLY A 149 13.95 -15.92 4.54
CA GLY A 149 15.34 -15.66 4.88
C GLY A 149 15.70 -14.17 5.02
N ILE A 150 14.78 -13.25 4.77
CA ILE A 150 14.94 -11.79 4.90
C ILE A 150 14.43 -11.35 6.27
N ASN A 151 15.26 -10.69 7.06
CA ASN A 151 14.84 -10.02 8.29
C ASN A 151 14.30 -8.63 7.95
N LEU A 152 13.12 -8.29 8.47
CA LEU A 152 12.42 -7.03 8.25
C LEU A 152 11.95 -6.42 9.57
N LYS A 153 11.88 -5.08 9.61
CA LYS A 153 11.08 -4.33 10.58
C LYS A 153 9.77 -3.93 9.91
N THR A 154 8.63 -4.36 10.44
CA THR A 154 7.31 -4.12 9.84
C THR A 154 6.25 -3.85 10.90
N THR A 155 5.25 -3.04 10.55
CA THR A 155 4.00 -2.87 11.32
C THR A 155 2.87 -3.76 10.80
N SER A 156 3.13 -4.52 9.74
CA SER A 156 2.18 -5.46 9.14
C SER A 156 2.89 -6.79 8.86
N PRO A 157 3.05 -7.65 9.88
CA PRO A 157 3.70 -8.94 9.71
C PRO A 157 2.81 -9.94 8.94
N ASP A 158 1.49 -9.81 9.07
CA ASP A 158 0.56 -10.79 8.51
C ASP A 158 0.11 -10.45 7.08
N TYR A 159 0.31 -9.21 6.62
CA TYR A 159 -0.22 -8.72 5.35
C TYR A 159 0.83 -7.95 4.54
N TYR A 160 1.18 -8.50 3.37
CA TYR A 160 2.11 -7.89 2.40
C TYR A 160 3.44 -7.39 3.01
N PRO A 161 4.11 -8.13 3.92
CA PRO A 161 5.25 -7.61 4.69
C PRO A 161 6.41 -7.15 3.81
N LEU A 162 6.70 -7.87 2.72
CA LEU A 162 7.76 -7.52 1.77
C LEU A 162 7.44 -6.24 0.99
N GLN A 163 6.21 -6.11 0.51
CA GLN A 163 5.76 -4.94 -0.27
C GLN A 163 5.69 -3.71 0.62
N CYS A 164 5.16 -3.83 1.83
CA CYS A 164 5.13 -2.78 2.85
C CYS A 164 6.55 -2.29 3.18
N SER A 165 7.51 -3.20 3.35
CA SER A 165 8.91 -2.83 3.60
C SER A 165 9.51 -2.02 2.44
N LEU A 166 9.36 -2.48 1.20
CA LEU A 166 9.85 -1.77 0.03
C LEU A 166 9.16 -0.41 -0.16
N LEU A 167 7.86 -0.33 0.10
CA LEU A 167 7.10 0.92 0.02
C LEU A 167 7.53 1.91 1.12
N ASN A 168 7.82 1.45 2.33
CA ASN A 168 8.41 2.28 3.39
C ASN A 168 9.78 2.83 2.97
N GLN A 169 10.61 2.03 2.28
CA GLN A 169 11.86 2.51 1.70
C GLN A 169 11.65 3.57 0.62
N MET A 170 10.57 3.48 -0.16
CA MET A 170 10.21 4.54 -1.11
C MET A 170 9.73 5.81 -0.39
N ALA A 171 8.87 5.64 0.62
CA ALA A 171 8.32 6.72 1.44
C ALA A 171 9.41 7.46 2.22
N TYR A 172 10.53 6.80 2.54
CA TYR A 172 11.70 7.45 3.15
C TYR A 172 12.19 8.67 2.34
N PHE A 173 12.14 8.60 1.01
CA PHE A 173 12.61 9.68 0.13
C PHE A 173 11.52 10.69 -0.24
N THR A 174 10.25 10.31 -0.16
CA THR A 174 9.12 11.16 -0.57
C THR A 174 8.38 11.79 0.60
N GLY A 175 8.55 11.25 1.81
CA GLY A 175 7.61 11.40 2.90
C GLY A 175 6.35 10.53 2.72
N THR A 176 5.58 10.39 3.79
CA THR A 176 4.30 9.65 3.81
C THR A 176 3.14 10.46 3.22
N TYR A 177 3.19 11.79 3.28
CA TYR A 177 2.11 12.64 2.75
C TYR A 177 1.82 12.37 1.27
N PRO A 178 2.79 12.40 0.33
CA PRO A 178 2.53 12.08 -1.08
C PRO A 178 1.92 10.70 -1.26
N LEU A 179 2.40 9.71 -0.49
CA LEU A 179 1.94 8.33 -0.54
C LEU A 179 0.46 8.26 -0.17
N TYR A 180 0.11 8.62 1.05
CA TYR A 180 -1.26 8.51 1.56
C TYR A 180 -2.23 9.46 0.87
N HIS A 181 -1.78 10.63 0.44
CA HIS A 181 -2.59 11.53 -0.36
C HIS A 181 -2.98 10.90 -1.70
N SER A 182 -2.04 10.26 -2.38
CA SER A 182 -2.26 9.59 -3.67
C SER A 182 -3.12 8.34 -3.52
N THR A 183 -2.93 7.63 -2.41
CA THR A 183 -3.74 6.50 -1.99
C THR A 183 -5.19 6.95 -1.81
N LEU A 184 -5.48 7.93 -0.97
CA LEU A 184 -6.85 8.40 -0.68
C LEU A 184 -7.55 9.08 -1.87
N ASN A 185 -6.82 9.87 -2.66
CA ASN A 185 -7.39 10.70 -3.72
C ASN A 185 -7.20 10.10 -5.12
N SER A 186 -6.60 8.90 -5.22
CA SER A 186 -6.39 8.18 -6.47
C SER A 186 -5.71 9.04 -7.54
N ASN A 187 -4.56 9.63 -7.19
CA ASN A 187 -3.79 10.51 -8.06
C ASN A 187 -2.30 10.14 -8.13
N ASP A 188 -1.51 10.88 -8.91
CA ASP A 188 -0.13 10.52 -9.26
C ASP A 188 0.92 11.28 -8.43
N ILE A 189 0.55 11.95 -7.34
CA ILE A 189 1.50 12.78 -6.57
C ILE A 189 2.67 11.94 -6.04
N PHE A 190 2.41 10.74 -5.54
CA PHE A 190 3.44 9.82 -5.04
C PHE A 190 4.36 9.35 -6.16
N GLU A 191 3.79 8.88 -7.27
CA GLU A 191 4.53 8.43 -8.45
C GLU A 191 5.44 9.55 -8.99
N ASN A 192 4.91 10.76 -9.11
CA ASN A 192 5.66 11.92 -9.58
C ASN A 192 6.76 12.31 -8.60
N THR A 193 6.47 12.34 -7.30
CA THR A 193 7.45 12.67 -6.26
C THR A 193 8.59 11.66 -6.24
N PHE A 194 8.27 10.35 -6.29
CA PHE A 194 9.30 9.32 -6.33
C PHE A 194 10.09 9.34 -7.64
N THR A 195 9.44 9.67 -8.75
CA THR A 195 10.09 9.84 -10.07
C THR A 195 11.10 10.98 -10.05
N ILE A 196 10.85 12.09 -9.35
CA ILE A 196 11.83 13.16 -9.16
C ILE A 196 13.05 12.66 -8.37
N LYS A 197 12.83 11.77 -7.38
CA LYS A 197 13.88 11.23 -6.52
C LYS A 197 14.73 10.14 -7.17
N SER A 198 14.18 9.36 -8.10
CA SER A 198 14.85 8.15 -8.63
C SER A 198 14.85 8.03 -10.17
N GLY A 199 13.99 8.75 -10.87
CA GLY A 199 13.74 8.63 -12.30
C GLY A 199 12.59 7.67 -12.67
N LYS A 200 11.85 8.01 -13.74
CA LYS A 200 10.63 7.30 -14.15
C LYS A 200 10.86 5.81 -14.44
N LYS A 201 11.95 5.50 -15.16
CA LYS A 201 12.35 4.11 -15.47
C LYS A 201 12.62 3.28 -14.22
N ILE A 202 13.05 3.91 -13.12
CA ILE A 202 13.34 3.23 -11.86
C ILE A 202 12.04 2.96 -11.11
N TYR A 203 11.15 3.95 -11.02
CA TYR A 203 9.80 3.74 -10.48
C TYR A 203 9.07 2.57 -11.17
N ASP A 204 9.04 2.56 -12.51
CA ASP A 204 8.34 1.52 -13.27
C ASP A 204 8.93 0.12 -13.02
N LYS A 205 10.25 0.03 -12.82
CA LYS A 205 10.92 -1.23 -12.48
C LYS A 205 10.58 -1.69 -11.06
N ILE A 206 10.58 -0.78 -10.09
CA ILE A 206 10.24 -1.10 -8.70
C ILE A 206 8.77 -1.53 -8.61
N SER A 207 7.85 -0.82 -9.26
CA SER A 207 6.44 -1.20 -9.33
C SER A 207 6.26 -2.60 -9.92
N LYS A 208 6.98 -2.94 -11.00
CA LYS A 208 6.97 -4.30 -11.56
C LYS A 208 7.54 -5.34 -10.60
N TYR A 209 8.59 -5.03 -9.85
CA TYR A 209 9.12 -5.95 -8.85
C TYR A 209 8.14 -6.18 -7.70
N LEU A 210 7.42 -5.16 -7.25
CA LEU A 210 6.35 -5.32 -6.24
C LEU A 210 5.24 -6.24 -6.75
N ASP A 211 4.74 -6.02 -7.97
CA ASP A 211 3.71 -6.87 -8.57
C ASP A 211 4.23 -8.31 -8.79
N THR A 212 5.51 -8.47 -9.16
CA THR A 212 6.16 -9.78 -9.30
C THR A 212 6.29 -10.49 -7.95
N LEU A 213 6.67 -9.77 -6.88
CA LEU A 213 6.74 -10.32 -5.54
C LEU A 213 5.38 -10.85 -5.09
N LEU A 214 4.33 -10.05 -5.27
CA LEU A 214 2.96 -10.44 -4.93
C LEU A 214 2.54 -11.70 -5.70
N TYR A 215 2.84 -11.77 -7.00
CA TYR A 215 2.59 -12.95 -7.81
C TYR A 215 3.34 -14.19 -7.29
N LEU A 216 4.64 -14.06 -7.00
CA LEU A 216 5.46 -15.17 -6.51
C LEU A 216 5.01 -15.68 -5.13
N GLU A 217 4.56 -14.79 -4.25
CA GLU A 217 4.01 -15.16 -2.94
C GLU A 217 2.68 -15.92 -3.07
N ASN A 218 1.80 -15.49 -3.99
CA ASN A 218 0.56 -16.21 -4.27
C ASN A 218 0.83 -17.59 -4.89
N ASP A 219 1.77 -17.68 -5.84
CA ASP A 219 2.18 -18.95 -6.46
C ASP A 219 2.83 -19.88 -5.41
N LEU A 220 3.64 -19.35 -4.51
CA LEU A 220 4.22 -20.09 -3.39
C LEU A 220 3.13 -20.64 -2.45
N ASN A 221 2.15 -19.82 -2.07
CA ASN A 221 1.04 -20.23 -1.21
C ASN A 221 0.22 -21.36 -1.86
N TYR A 222 -0.01 -21.28 -3.18
CA TYR A 222 -0.64 -22.35 -3.95
C TYR A 222 0.13 -23.68 -3.83
N TYR A 223 1.45 -23.68 -4.05
CA TYR A 223 2.24 -24.92 -3.95
C TYR A 223 2.34 -25.44 -2.52
N ILE A 224 2.39 -24.57 -1.51
CA ILE A 224 2.37 -24.97 -0.10
C ILE A 224 1.02 -25.65 0.22
N HIS A 225 -0.08 -25.11 -0.28
CA HIS A 225 -1.40 -25.72 -0.13
C HIS A 225 -1.47 -27.08 -0.84
N ASP A 226 -1.03 -27.17 -2.11
CA ASP A 226 -1.02 -28.44 -2.86
C ASP A 226 -0.15 -29.51 -2.19
N LEU A 227 0.97 -29.11 -1.56
CA LEU A 227 1.82 -30.00 -0.79
C LEU A 227 1.10 -30.59 0.43
N LYS A 228 0.26 -29.81 1.12
CA LYS A 228 -0.49 -30.27 2.32
C LYS A 228 -1.53 -31.35 1.99
N HIS A 229 -2.05 -31.36 0.77
CA HIS A 229 -3.12 -32.28 0.34
C HIS A 229 -2.63 -33.41 -0.57
N THR A 230 -1.31 -33.53 -0.79
CA THR A 230 -0.71 -34.56 -1.63
C THR A 230 -0.13 -35.70 -0.80
N ASP A 231 -0.58 -36.93 -1.04
CA ASP A 231 0.00 -38.15 -0.45
C ASP A 231 1.08 -38.81 -1.32
N ASN A 232 1.29 -38.30 -2.54
CA ASN A 232 2.25 -38.87 -3.49
C ASN A 232 3.67 -38.37 -3.21
N VAL A 233 4.54 -39.25 -2.70
CA VAL A 233 5.94 -38.95 -2.34
C VAL A 233 6.75 -38.32 -3.49
N ARG A 234 6.58 -38.77 -4.73
CA ARG A 234 7.30 -38.20 -5.89
C ARG A 234 6.85 -36.77 -6.17
N ARG A 235 5.54 -36.51 -6.09
CA ARG A 235 4.96 -35.17 -6.23
C ARG A 235 5.40 -34.27 -5.08
N MET A 236 5.41 -34.75 -3.84
CA MET A 236 5.92 -34.00 -2.68
C MET A 236 7.35 -33.53 -2.88
N LYS A 237 8.26 -34.40 -3.37
CA LYS A 237 9.64 -34.00 -3.67
C LYS A 237 9.71 -32.89 -4.73
N THR A 238 8.87 -32.98 -5.75
CA THR A 238 8.80 -31.97 -6.82
C THR A 238 8.29 -30.64 -6.28
N LEU A 239 7.21 -30.64 -5.52
CA LEU A 239 6.63 -29.46 -4.88
C LEU A 239 7.63 -28.79 -3.91
N ASN A 240 8.35 -29.58 -3.11
CA ASN A 240 9.39 -29.05 -2.21
C ASN A 240 10.51 -28.33 -2.96
N ASN A 241 10.92 -28.84 -4.14
CA ASN A 241 11.90 -28.17 -4.98
C ASN A 241 11.35 -26.84 -5.52
N ILE A 242 10.11 -26.83 -6.01
CA ILE A 242 9.43 -25.61 -6.51
C ILE A 242 9.31 -24.58 -5.39
N ILE A 243 8.86 -24.98 -4.21
CA ILE A 243 8.74 -24.11 -3.02
C ILE A 243 10.09 -23.49 -2.67
N THR A 244 11.16 -24.28 -2.64
CA THR A 244 12.51 -23.79 -2.37
C THR A 244 12.94 -22.77 -3.43
N GLN A 245 12.72 -23.07 -4.70
CA GLN A 245 13.03 -22.16 -5.80
C GLN A 245 12.24 -20.84 -5.71
N ARG A 246 10.94 -20.90 -5.39
CA ARG A 246 10.10 -19.70 -5.25
C ARG A 246 10.54 -18.82 -4.10
N LYS A 247 10.92 -19.39 -2.95
CA LYS A 247 11.50 -18.63 -1.84
C LYS A 247 12.78 -17.88 -2.26
N GLU A 248 13.63 -18.52 -3.05
CA GLU A 248 14.84 -17.91 -3.59
C GLU A 248 14.56 -16.80 -4.61
N GLU A 249 13.58 -17.00 -5.49
CA GLU A 249 13.13 -15.99 -6.46
C GLU A 249 12.53 -14.76 -5.76
N ILE A 250 11.69 -14.98 -4.74
CA ILE A 250 11.15 -13.90 -3.88
C ILE A 250 12.30 -13.12 -3.24
N ARG A 251 13.24 -13.83 -2.60
CA ARG A 251 14.40 -13.22 -1.95
C ARG A 251 15.23 -12.39 -2.92
N SER A 252 15.54 -12.94 -4.10
CA SER A 252 16.28 -12.26 -5.15
C SER A 252 15.55 -11.01 -5.65
N THR A 253 14.24 -11.10 -5.86
CA THR A 253 13.40 -10.01 -6.38
C THR A 253 13.32 -8.86 -5.38
N PHE A 254 13.15 -9.17 -4.09
CA PHE A 254 13.14 -8.18 -3.01
C PHE A 254 14.45 -7.37 -2.98
N PHE A 255 15.61 -8.05 -2.94
CA PHE A 255 16.90 -7.35 -2.90
C PHE A 255 17.19 -6.58 -4.19
N LYS A 256 16.75 -7.06 -5.36
CA LYS A 256 16.85 -6.27 -6.61
C LYS A 256 16.07 -4.96 -6.52
N ALA A 257 14.85 -4.98 -5.96
CA ALA A 257 14.05 -3.78 -5.77
C ALA A 257 14.70 -2.82 -4.75
N GLN A 258 15.09 -3.34 -3.58
CA GLN A 258 15.77 -2.56 -2.53
C GLN A 258 17.08 -1.93 -3.05
N ASN A 259 17.91 -2.69 -3.76
CA ASN A 259 19.17 -2.19 -4.30
C ASN A 259 18.93 -1.06 -5.33
N LEU A 260 17.87 -1.15 -6.13
CA LEU A 260 17.48 -0.07 -7.03
C LEU A 260 17.05 1.19 -6.30
N ILE A 261 16.27 1.06 -5.21
CA ILE A 261 15.85 2.19 -4.37
C ILE A 261 17.09 2.85 -3.78
N ILE A 262 17.93 2.09 -3.06
CA ILE A 262 19.16 2.57 -2.42
C ILE A 262 20.01 3.32 -3.43
N LYS A 263 20.39 2.67 -4.53
CA LYS A 263 21.33 3.23 -5.48
C LYS A 263 20.81 4.51 -6.12
N ASN A 264 19.63 4.45 -6.74
CA ASN A 264 19.18 5.56 -7.57
C ASN A 264 18.72 6.77 -6.74
N CYS A 265 18.07 6.55 -5.59
CA CYS A 265 17.63 7.65 -4.74
C CYS A 265 18.82 8.34 -4.09
N PHE A 266 19.77 7.61 -3.49
CA PHE A 266 20.93 8.23 -2.85
C PHE A 266 21.92 8.82 -3.87
N GLU A 267 22.13 8.22 -5.04
CA GLU A 267 22.93 8.85 -6.09
C GLU A 267 22.31 10.17 -6.58
N ASN A 268 20.99 10.25 -6.66
CA ASN A 268 20.31 11.49 -7.03
C ASN A 268 20.39 12.55 -5.92
N SER A 269 20.14 12.16 -4.66
CA SER A 269 20.34 13.05 -3.50
C SER A 269 21.78 13.52 -3.38
N PHE A 270 22.76 12.66 -3.67
CA PHE A 270 24.17 13.03 -3.68
C PHE A 270 24.47 14.11 -4.71
N LYS A 271 23.90 14.00 -5.92
CA LYS A 271 24.05 15.00 -6.99
C LYS A 271 23.50 16.35 -6.59
N SER A 272 22.42 16.40 -5.80
CA SER A 272 21.81 17.66 -5.37
C SER A 272 22.57 18.39 -4.28
N ILE A 273 23.54 17.77 -3.59
CA ILE A 273 24.30 18.43 -2.50
C ILE A 273 25.06 19.67 -2.99
N ARG A 274 24.94 20.80 -2.28
CA ARG A 274 25.53 22.11 -2.61
C ARG A 274 26.43 22.69 -1.51
N ASN A 275 26.11 22.41 -0.24
CA ASN A 275 26.75 23.02 0.92
C ASN A 275 27.09 21.98 2.02
N LEU A 276 27.72 22.43 3.10
CA LEU A 276 28.14 21.57 4.22
C LEU A 276 26.98 21.08 5.10
N GLU A 277 25.85 21.78 5.09
CA GLU A 277 24.65 21.38 5.84
C GLU A 277 24.00 20.16 5.17
N GLU A 278 23.78 20.23 3.85
CA GLU A 278 23.26 19.14 3.04
C GLU A 278 24.15 17.89 3.07
N ILE A 279 25.46 18.04 3.26
CA ILE A 279 26.36 16.90 3.52
C ILE A 279 25.97 16.18 4.81
N LYS A 280 25.74 16.92 5.90
CA LYS A 280 25.36 16.33 7.19
C LYS A 280 23.99 15.68 7.11
N GLU A 281 23.03 16.32 6.44
CA GLU A 281 21.70 15.75 6.20
C GLU A 281 21.81 14.43 5.43
N PHE A 282 22.57 14.41 4.33
CA PHE A 282 22.80 13.20 3.55
C PHE A 282 23.42 12.07 4.37
N GLN A 283 24.42 12.35 5.22
CA GLN A 283 25.04 11.36 6.10
C GLN A 283 24.04 10.78 7.10
N GLN A 284 23.23 11.64 7.70
CA GLN A 284 22.18 11.21 8.64
C GLN A 284 21.14 10.35 7.92
N ASP A 285 20.73 10.75 6.72
CA ASP A 285 19.74 10.03 5.95
C ASP A 285 20.22 8.64 5.55
N LEU A 286 21.47 8.57 5.08
CA LEU A 286 22.10 7.30 4.76
C LEU A 286 22.15 6.42 6.02
N TYR A 287 22.66 6.94 7.14
CA TYR A 287 22.73 6.15 8.38
C TYR A 287 21.37 5.63 8.86
N LYS A 288 20.32 6.48 8.83
CA LYS A 288 18.97 6.12 9.27
C LYS A 288 18.30 5.09 8.36
N PHE A 289 18.60 5.10 7.05
CA PHE A 289 18.02 4.15 6.08
C PHE A 289 18.32 2.68 6.45
N LYS A 290 19.45 2.41 7.12
CA LYS A 290 19.79 1.07 7.63
C LYS A 290 18.68 0.46 8.50
N ASN A 291 17.88 1.29 9.18
CA ASN A 291 16.84 0.84 10.10
C ASN A 291 15.55 0.38 9.39
N ILE A 292 15.39 0.63 8.10
CA ILE A 292 14.17 0.28 7.35
C ILE A 292 14.40 -0.72 6.21
N MET A 293 15.66 -0.99 5.87
CA MET A 293 16.02 -1.98 4.86
C MET A 293 15.88 -3.41 5.39
N GLY A 294 15.56 -4.34 4.48
CA GLY A 294 15.68 -5.77 4.77
C GLY A 294 17.13 -6.23 4.67
N TYR A 295 17.48 -7.26 5.43
CA TYR A 295 18.82 -7.83 5.42
C TYR A 295 18.83 -9.35 5.59
N THR A 296 19.92 -9.98 5.15
CA THR A 296 20.31 -11.35 5.50
C THR A 296 21.77 -11.34 5.92
N ASP A 297 22.24 -12.42 6.54
CA ASP A 297 23.64 -12.53 6.99
C ASP A 297 24.66 -12.33 5.84
N ASN A 298 24.26 -12.62 4.60
CA ASN A 298 25.11 -12.53 3.41
C ASN A 298 24.82 -11.28 2.54
N TYR A 299 23.99 -10.35 3.01
CA TYR A 299 23.65 -9.15 2.24
C TYR A 299 24.71 -8.05 2.41
N THR A 300 25.59 -7.89 1.42
CA THR A 300 26.72 -6.92 1.48
C THR A 300 26.47 -5.62 0.73
N PHE A 301 25.51 -5.58 -0.20
CA PHE A 301 25.32 -4.47 -1.14
C PHE A 301 25.24 -3.10 -0.47
N TYR A 302 24.48 -2.98 0.63
CA TYR A 302 24.34 -1.70 1.32
C TYR A 302 25.64 -1.22 1.95
N ASN A 303 26.43 -2.13 2.56
CA ASN A 303 27.72 -1.77 3.15
C ASN A 303 28.72 -1.33 2.07
N ASP A 304 28.77 -2.06 0.96
CA ASP A 304 29.63 -1.71 -0.18
C ASP A 304 29.24 -0.34 -0.76
N PHE A 305 27.93 -0.11 -0.95
CA PHE A 305 27.39 1.17 -1.40
C PHE A 305 27.71 2.30 -0.41
N TYR A 306 27.52 2.06 0.90
CA TYR A 306 27.77 3.03 1.96
C TYR A 306 29.23 3.49 1.94
N CYS A 307 30.19 2.57 1.92
CA CYS A 307 31.61 2.90 1.86
C CYS A 307 31.95 3.74 0.63
N ASN A 308 31.46 3.33 -0.55
CA ASN A 308 31.75 4.02 -1.81
C ASN A 308 31.17 5.44 -1.85
N ILE A 309 29.92 5.61 -1.40
CA ILE A 309 29.27 6.92 -1.44
C ILE A 309 29.82 7.85 -0.36
N MET A 310 30.22 7.33 0.80
CA MET A 310 30.86 8.13 1.86
C MET A 310 32.24 8.63 1.44
N ASN A 311 33.04 7.82 0.75
CA ASN A 311 34.30 8.29 0.16
C ASN A 311 34.06 9.41 -0.85
N SER A 312 33.09 9.23 -1.76
CA SER A 312 32.71 10.25 -2.74
C SER A 312 32.17 11.54 -2.09
N LEU A 313 31.51 11.40 -0.94
CA LEU A 313 31.01 12.52 -0.13
C LEU A 313 32.12 13.30 0.55
N GLU A 314 33.18 12.62 0.98
CA GLU A 314 34.36 13.27 1.53
C GLU A 314 35.08 14.12 0.48
N ASP A 315 35.26 13.59 -0.73
CA ASP A 315 35.81 14.36 -1.85
C ASP A 315 34.96 15.61 -2.15
N LYS A 316 33.63 15.45 -2.14
CA LYS A 316 32.69 16.56 -2.34
C LYS A 316 32.75 17.58 -1.19
N ARG A 317 32.96 17.13 0.05
CA ARG A 317 33.17 18.00 1.21
C ARG A 317 34.42 18.85 1.07
N ILE A 318 35.55 18.24 0.71
CA ILE A 318 36.83 18.94 0.48
C ILE A 318 36.66 19.98 -0.63
N TYR A 319 35.94 19.63 -1.71
CA TYR A 319 35.64 20.57 -2.79
C TYR A 319 34.87 21.80 -2.28
N ILE A 320 33.78 21.61 -1.54
CA ILE A 320 32.95 22.71 -1.00
C ILE A 320 33.76 23.59 -0.05
N ILE A 321 34.61 23.01 0.80
CA ILE A 321 35.48 23.78 1.70
C ILE A 321 36.45 24.66 0.90
N LYS A 322 37.02 24.12 -0.19
CA LYS A 322 38.03 24.82 -1.00
C LYS A 322 37.44 25.86 -1.94
N HIS A 323 36.28 25.60 -2.51
CA HIS A 323 35.70 26.37 -3.61
C HIS A 323 34.39 27.11 -3.26
N GLY A 324 33.86 26.90 -2.05
CA GLY A 324 32.56 27.44 -1.64
C GLY A 324 31.38 26.61 -2.17
N GLU A 325 30.17 27.14 -2.06
CA GLU A 325 28.94 26.47 -2.49
C GLU A 325 28.95 26.14 -3.98
N ILE A 326 28.42 24.96 -4.32
CA ILE A 326 28.35 24.51 -5.70
C ILE A 326 27.19 25.23 -6.41
N ASN A 327 27.47 26.33 -7.09
CA ASN A 327 26.47 26.99 -7.94
C ASN A 327 26.38 26.29 -9.30
N LEU A 328 25.45 25.35 -9.43
CA LEU A 328 25.00 24.86 -10.73
C LEU A 328 23.86 25.77 -11.20
N PHE A 329 24.06 26.50 -12.30
CA PHE A 329 22.98 27.14 -13.04
C PHE A 329 22.13 26.05 -13.72
N ASP A 330 21.31 25.33 -12.96
CA ASP A 330 20.34 24.39 -13.53
C ASP A 330 19.05 25.13 -13.87
N LYS A 331 18.78 25.20 -15.18
CA LYS A 331 17.48 25.56 -15.74
C LYS A 331 16.40 24.63 -15.17
N ASP A 332 15.30 25.23 -14.77
CA ASP A 332 14.00 24.63 -14.46
C ASP A 332 13.93 23.74 -13.22
N SER A 333 14.05 24.36 -12.04
CA SER A 333 13.38 23.90 -10.82
C SER A 333 11.86 24.07 -10.94
N LYS A 334 11.20 23.29 -11.81
CA LYS A 334 9.74 23.04 -11.75
C LYS A 334 9.35 22.11 -10.60
N ALA A 335 10.06 22.18 -9.49
CA ALA A 335 9.78 21.44 -8.28
C ALA A 335 9.46 22.44 -7.18
N LEU A 336 8.31 23.11 -7.33
CA LEU A 336 7.51 23.81 -6.32
C LEU A 336 6.42 24.62 -7.05
N ALA A 337 5.60 23.96 -7.85
CA ALA A 337 4.20 24.39 -7.95
C ALA A 337 3.49 23.74 -6.77
N LEU A 338 3.70 24.35 -5.59
CA LEU A 338 2.88 24.13 -4.41
C LEU A 338 1.41 24.26 -4.83
N ILE A 339 0.72 23.13 -4.73
CA ILE A 339 -0.66 22.98 -4.26
C ILE A 339 -1.58 24.16 -4.63
N ASN A 340 -2.49 23.93 -5.56
CA ASN A 340 -3.75 24.67 -5.60
C ASN A 340 -4.60 24.24 -4.37
N THR A 341 -4.23 24.72 -3.19
CA THR A 341 -5.00 24.62 -1.95
C THR A 341 -6.23 25.49 -2.11
N THR A 342 -7.27 24.98 -2.77
CA THR A 342 -8.67 25.44 -2.68
C THR A 342 -9.59 24.69 -3.64
N LYS A 343 -9.08 24.01 -4.68
CA LYS A 343 -9.92 23.23 -5.61
C LYS A 343 -10.04 21.72 -5.30
N ASP A 344 -9.07 21.13 -4.60
CA ASP A 344 -9.05 19.67 -4.39
C ASP A 344 -9.69 19.19 -3.08
N SER A 345 -9.89 20.06 -2.09
CA SER A 345 -10.72 19.73 -0.91
C SER A 345 -12.19 19.51 -1.28
N TYR A 346 -12.63 20.08 -2.41
CA TYR A 346 -13.91 19.74 -3.04
C TYR A 346 -13.87 18.41 -3.80
N SER A 347 -12.71 17.90 -4.20
CA SER A 347 -12.61 16.62 -4.93
C SER A 347 -12.96 15.43 -4.03
N PHE A 348 -12.41 15.36 -2.82
CA PHE A 348 -12.71 14.25 -1.89
C PHE A 348 -14.17 14.26 -1.42
N ALA A 349 -14.71 15.43 -1.07
CA ALA A 349 -16.13 15.57 -0.74
C ALA A 349 -17.03 15.22 -1.94
N LYS A 350 -16.66 15.63 -3.16
CA LYS A 350 -17.39 15.28 -4.39
C LYS A 350 -17.32 13.78 -4.67
N ILE A 351 -16.17 13.13 -4.46
CA ILE A 351 -16.00 11.67 -4.57
C ILE A 351 -16.95 10.96 -3.58
N LEU A 352 -16.98 11.37 -2.31
CA LEU A 352 -17.90 10.80 -1.33
C LEU A 352 -19.39 11.03 -1.68
N VAL A 353 -19.74 12.21 -2.22
CA VAL A 353 -21.11 12.49 -2.70
C VAL A 353 -21.49 11.60 -3.89
N ILE A 354 -20.58 11.35 -4.83
CA ILE A 354 -20.81 10.43 -5.95
C ILE A 354 -21.04 9.00 -5.42
N LYS A 355 -20.27 8.57 -4.41
CA LYS A 355 -20.43 7.26 -3.76
C LYS A 355 -21.79 7.10 -3.09
N LEU A 356 -22.24 8.11 -2.37
CA LEU A 356 -23.59 8.14 -1.80
C LEU A 356 -24.64 7.95 -2.91
N LYS A 357 -24.54 8.67 -4.03
CA LYS A 357 -25.47 8.51 -5.16
C LYS A 357 -25.44 7.10 -5.78
N LYS A 358 -24.27 6.46 -5.88
CA LYS A 358 -24.14 5.07 -6.35
C LYS A 358 -24.86 4.10 -5.41
N LEU A 359 -24.64 4.24 -4.09
CA LEU A 359 -25.26 3.39 -3.07
C LEU A 359 -26.79 3.49 -3.08
N PHE A 360 -27.35 4.70 -3.17
CA PHE A 360 -28.80 4.89 -3.25
C PHE A 360 -29.42 4.27 -4.52
N ARG A 361 -28.73 4.26 -5.67
CA ARG A 361 -29.22 3.61 -6.89
C ARG A 361 -29.17 2.09 -6.84
N VAL A 362 -28.13 1.51 -6.20
CA VAL A 362 -28.02 0.05 -6.03
C VAL A 362 -29.13 -0.46 -5.11
N ASN A 363 -29.47 0.28 -4.04
CA ASN A 363 -30.57 -0.09 -3.15
C ASN A 363 -31.94 -0.01 -3.86
N VAL A 364 -32.19 1.02 -4.68
CA VAL A 364 -33.44 1.15 -5.45
C VAL A 364 -33.61 0.01 -6.47
N ASN A 365 -32.54 -0.44 -7.12
CA ASN A 365 -32.60 -1.59 -8.05
C ASN A 365 -32.63 -2.95 -7.33
N GLY A 366 -32.41 -2.99 -6.01
CA GLY A 366 -32.44 -4.19 -5.19
C GLY A 366 -33.80 -4.48 -4.53
N GLU A 367 -34.71 -3.50 -4.51
CA GLU A 367 -36.05 -3.64 -3.90
C GLU A 367 -37.12 -4.21 -4.86
N ASP A 368 -36.82 -4.42 -6.14
CA ASP A 368 -37.77 -4.96 -7.14
C ASP A 368 -37.73 -6.48 -7.31
N ILE A 369 -37.47 -7.25 -6.25
CA ILE A 369 -37.75 -8.70 -6.24
C ILE A 369 -38.32 -9.10 -4.89
N ASN A 370 -39.60 -8.79 -4.68
CA ASN A 370 -40.57 -9.62 -3.97
C ASN A 370 -41.91 -8.88 -3.91
N TYR A 371 -42.77 -9.07 -4.92
CA TYR A 371 -44.22 -9.19 -4.78
C TYR A 371 -44.80 -9.77 -6.09
N LEU A 372 -44.85 -11.12 -6.11
CA LEU A 372 -45.75 -12.05 -6.82
C LEU A 372 -45.00 -13.30 -7.31
#